data_AF-A0A7S2UX44-F1
#
_entry.id   AF-A0A7S2UX44-F1
#
_cell.length_a   1.000
_cell.length_b   1.000
_cell.length_c   1.000
_cell.angle_alpha   90.00
_cell.angle_beta   90.00
_cell.angle_gamma   90.00
#
_symmetry.space_group_name_H-M   'P 1'
#
loop_
_entity.id
_entity.type
_entity.pdbx_description
1 polymer ?
#
loop_
_entity_poly.entity_id
_entity_poly.type
_entity_poly.pdbx_seq_one_letter_code
_entity_poly.pdbx_strand_id
1 'polypeptide(L)'
;CFNPVSFYYIYGEADARGQEVVETVVGEVSNTPWGEMHCYVLNPTVEGVEVGSGKKIFNERLEDVHPREWRQTPLEYRFSKDFHVSPFMDMSHLYHWRFSLPEKKLWVKTAMIKQGGAEDGKLYFDALLTLEKVPLTAWGLLYQLIRLPCQCMLIQILIHIEALQLFFKVPFVPHPQGSETATSRAIGLMMAPVFWVVQLWPSSKKQI
;
A
#
# COMPACT_ATOMS: atom_id res chain seq x y z
N CYS A 1 -10.13 14.37 3.25
CA CYS A 1 -10.33 12.90 3.11
C CYS A 1 -8.96 12.28 2.93
N PHE A 2 -8.63 11.19 3.62
CA PHE A 2 -7.35 10.49 3.46
C PHE A 2 -7.51 9.41 2.38
N ASN A 3 -6.79 9.52 1.27
CA ASN A 3 -6.78 8.55 0.17
C ASN A 3 -5.31 8.13 -0.08
N PRO A 4 -4.83 7.04 0.55
CA PRO A 4 -3.42 6.69 0.47
C PRO A 4 -3.03 6.12 -0.90
N VAL A 5 -3.94 5.39 -1.55
CA VAL A 5 -3.69 4.75 -2.84
C VAL A 5 -4.99 4.59 -3.63
N SER A 6 -4.92 4.83 -4.93
CA SER A 6 -5.98 4.56 -5.90
C SER A 6 -5.45 3.62 -6.98
N PHE A 7 -6.26 2.62 -7.34
CA PHE A 7 -5.90 1.62 -8.34
C PHE A 7 -6.80 1.75 -9.57
N TYR A 8 -6.19 1.93 -10.73
CA TYR A 8 -6.86 2.05 -12.02
C TYR A 8 -6.56 0.81 -12.86
N TYR A 9 -7.60 0.19 -13.40
CA TYR A 9 -7.49 -0.94 -14.32
C TYR A 9 -7.68 -0.42 -15.75
N ILE A 10 -6.64 -0.57 -16.57
CA ILE A 10 -6.65 -0.15 -17.98
C ILE A 10 -6.90 -1.39 -18.83
N TYR A 11 -7.98 -1.33 -19.61
CA TYR A 11 -8.39 -2.41 -20.50
C TYR A 11 -7.89 -2.14 -21.91
N GLY A 12 -7.25 -3.16 -22.49
CA GLY A 12 -6.80 -3.13 -23.88
C GLY A 12 -7.89 -3.61 -24.84
N GLU A 13 -7.50 -3.95 -26.07
CA GLU A 13 -8.39 -4.61 -27.01
C GLU A 13 -8.89 -5.94 -26.45
N ALA A 14 -10.17 -6.23 -26.72
CA ALA A 14 -10.74 -7.52 -26.35
C ALA A 14 -9.98 -8.65 -27.04
N ASP A 15 -9.84 -9.78 -26.35
CA ASP A 15 -9.18 -10.94 -26.93
C ASP A 15 -9.97 -11.49 -28.14
N ALA A 16 -9.42 -12.50 -28.81
CA ALA A 16 -10.09 -13.16 -29.94
C ALA A 16 -11.47 -13.77 -29.60
N ARG A 17 -11.86 -13.82 -28.31
CA ARG A 17 -13.15 -14.30 -27.80
C ARG A 17 -14.07 -13.16 -27.35
N GLY A 18 -13.64 -11.90 -27.53
CA GLY A 18 -14.39 -10.72 -27.12
C GLY A 18 -14.37 -10.44 -25.61
N GLN A 19 -13.44 -11.03 -24.86
CA GLN A 19 -13.29 -10.78 -23.44
C GLN A 19 -12.38 -9.58 -23.19
N GLU A 20 -12.80 -8.69 -22.28
CA GLU A 20 -11.99 -7.57 -21.82
C GLU A 20 -10.72 -8.08 -21.14
N VAL A 21 -9.56 -7.58 -21.58
CA VAL A 21 -8.26 -7.94 -21.00
C VAL A 21 -7.70 -6.72 -20.30
N VAL A 22 -7.38 -6.88 -19.01
CA VAL A 22 -6.62 -5.86 -18.28
C VAL A 22 -5.19 -5.87 -18.81
N GLU A 23 -4.79 -4.80 -19.47
CA GLU A 23 -3.46 -4.64 -20.04
C GLU A 23 -2.49 -4.06 -19.02
N THR A 24 -2.95 -3.08 -18.24
CA THR A 24 -2.12 -2.34 -17.30
C THR A 24 -2.91 -2.04 -16.03
N VAL A 25 -2.24 -2.05 -14.89
CA VAL A 25 -2.77 -1.49 -13.65
C VAL A 25 -1.93 -0.27 -13.27
N VAL A 26 -2.56 0.82 -12.86
CA VAL A 26 -1.86 2.00 -12.35
C VAL A 26 -2.20 2.19 -10.89
N GLY A 27 -1.18 2.21 -10.03
CA GLY A 27 -1.32 2.55 -8.62
C GLY A 27 -0.86 3.98 -8.35
N GLU A 28 -1.80 4.88 -8.10
CA GLU A 28 -1.52 6.25 -7.69
C GLU A 28 -1.43 6.30 -6.16
N VAL A 29 -0.25 6.62 -5.65
CA VAL A 29 0.02 6.71 -4.21
C VAL A 29 0.16 8.16 -3.83
N SER A 30 -0.62 8.60 -2.83
CA SER A 30 -0.66 9.98 -2.36
C SER A 30 -0.06 10.12 -0.97
N ASN A 31 0.98 10.93 -0.84
CA ASN A 31 1.62 11.24 0.42
C ASN A 31 0.99 12.50 1.06
N THR A 32 -0.11 12.28 1.79
CA THR A 32 -0.98 13.38 2.28
C THR A 32 -0.27 14.44 3.13
N PRO A 33 0.65 14.13 4.06
CA PRO A 33 1.30 15.16 4.86
C PRO A 33 2.26 16.07 4.08
N TRP A 34 2.83 15.57 2.97
CA TRP A 34 3.76 16.31 2.12
C TRP A 34 3.12 16.84 0.82
N GLY A 35 1.89 16.41 0.51
CA GLY A 35 1.17 16.83 -0.70
C GLY A 35 1.77 16.26 -1.99
N GLU A 36 2.63 15.25 -1.88
CA GLU A 36 3.27 14.59 -3.01
C GLU A 36 2.42 13.42 -3.53
N MET A 37 2.63 13.06 -4.78
CA MET A 37 1.91 11.96 -5.44
C MET A 37 2.85 11.25 -6.40
N HIS A 38 2.71 9.94 -6.49
CA HIS A 38 3.51 9.10 -7.38
C HIS A 38 2.65 8.01 -8.01
N CYS A 39 2.83 7.77 -9.30
CA CYS A 39 2.10 6.74 -10.05
C CYS A 39 3.02 5.59 -10.42
N TYR A 40 2.70 4.39 -9.93
CA TYR A 40 3.32 3.15 -10.37
C TYR A 40 2.54 2.57 -11.55
N VAL A 41 3.17 2.51 -12.72
CA VAL A 41 2.59 1.91 -13.92
C VAL A 41 3.01 0.44 -13.99
N LEU A 42 2.06 -0.47 -13.75
CA LEU A 42 2.29 -1.90 -13.65
C LEU A 42 1.99 -2.57 -14.99
N ASN A 43 3.00 -2.58 -15.84
CA ASN A 43 2.96 -3.21 -17.16
C ASN A 43 4.31 -3.91 -17.41
N PRO A 44 4.33 -5.12 -18.02
CA PRO A 44 5.58 -5.84 -18.32
C PRO A 44 6.54 -5.10 -19.24
N THR A 45 6.08 -4.08 -19.97
CA THR A 45 6.92 -3.24 -20.84
C THR A 45 7.66 -2.13 -20.08
N VAL A 46 7.27 -1.86 -18.82
CA VAL A 46 7.92 -0.86 -17.98
C VAL A 46 9.16 -1.48 -17.33
N GLU A 47 10.30 -0.79 -17.46
CA GLU A 47 11.57 -1.23 -16.88
C GLU A 47 11.46 -1.35 -15.35
N GLY A 48 12.02 -2.42 -14.78
CA GLY A 48 11.99 -2.67 -13.33
C GLY A 48 10.68 -3.28 -12.81
N VAL A 49 9.68 -3.52 -13.67
CA VAL A 49 8.44 -4.22 -13.32
C VAL A 49 8.51 -5.67 -13.77
N GLU A 50 8.59 -6.58 -12.81
CA GLU A 50 8.52 -8.03 -13.07
C GLU A 50 7.07 -8.52 -12.97
N VAL A 51 6.64 -9.35 -13.92
CA VAL A 51 5.29 -9.93 -13.93
C VAL A 51 5.35 -11.42 -13.57
N GLY A 52 4.61 -11.80 -12.53
CA GLY A 52 4.43 -13.20 -12.14
C GLY A 52 3.44 -13.89 -13.07
N SER A 53 3.92 -14.72 -14.00
CA SER A 53 3.02 -15.61 -14.74
C SER A 53 2.52 -16.67 -13.76
N GLY A 54 1.23 -16.58 -13.40
CA GLY A 54 0.65 -17.19 -12.19
C GLY A 54 0.59 -18.71 -12.13
N LYS A 55 1.73 -19.40 -12.22
CA LYS A 55 1.82 -20.81 -11.84
C LYS A 55 3.15 -21.33 -11.31
N LYS A 56 4.25 -20.56 -11.22
CA LYS A 56 5.52 -21.14 -10.70
C LYS A 56 6.61 -20.12 -10.39
N ILE A 57 6.41 -19.19 -9.44
CA ILE A 57 7.54 -18.37 -8.92
C ILE A 57 7.59 -18.27 -7.39
N PHE A 58 6.48 -18.46 -6.66
CA PHE A 58 6.49 -18.17 -5.22
C PHE A 58 6.55 -19.42 -4.36
N ASN A 59 7.76 -19.67 -3.85
CA ASN A 59 8.04 -20.68 -2.85
C ASN A 59 7.37 -20.34 -1.51
N GLU A 60 6.93 -21.39 -0.84
CA GLU A 60 6.15 -21.49 0.39
C GLU A 60 6.73 -20.66 1.56
N ARG A 61 6.23 -19.45 1.83
CA ARG A 61 6.32 -18.80 3.17
C ARG A 61 5.53 -17.50 3.39
N LEU A 62 4.60 -17.12 2.50
CA LEU A 62 3.60 -16.11 2.82
C LEU A 62 2.35 -16.89 3.24
N GLU A 63 2.22 -17.15 4.55
CA GLU A 63 1.13 -17.98 5.08
C GLU A 63 -0.22 -17.57 4.50
N ASP A 64 -0.93 -18.60 4.05
CA ASP A 64 -2.20 -18.57 3.33
C ASP A 64 -3.34 -17.95 4.16
N VAL A 65 -3.36 -16.63 4.30
CA VAL A 65 -4.63 -15.90 4.42
C VAL A 65 -5.23 -15.76 3.01
N HIS A 66 -5.36 -16.89 2.33
CA HIS A 66 -6.00 -17.02 1.03
C HIS A 66 -7.37 -17.66 1.29
N PRO A 67 -8.48 -16.93 1.13
CA PRO A 67 -9.79 -17.58 1.01
C PRO A 67 -9.69 -18.63 -0.11
N ARG A 68 -10.01 -19.89 0.19
CA ARG A 68 -9.97 -21.04 -0.75
C ARG A 68 -10.84 -20.86 -2.01
N GLU A 69 -11.49 -19.71 -2.18
CA GLU A 69 -12.49 -19.40 -3.20
C GLU A 69 -11.95 -18.62 -4.40
N TRP A 70 -10.64 -18.41 -4.52
CA TRP A 70 -10.05 -17.68 -5.64
C TRP A 70 -10.12 -18.50 -6.94
N ARG A 71 -11.09 -18.17 -7.80
CA ARG A 71 -11.34 -18.89 -9.07
C ARG A 71 -10.43 -18.47 -10.23
N GLN A 72 -9.65 -17.40 -10.08
CA GLN A 72 -8.86 -16.80 -11.17
C GLN A 72 -7.41 -16.60 -10.77
N THR A 73 -6.52 -16.70 -11.77
CA THR A 73 -5.10 -16.36 -11.63
C THR A 73 -4.98 -14.85 -11.45
N PRO A 74 -4.39 -14.36 -10.35
CA PRO A 74 -4.25 -12.92 -10.12
C PRO A 74 -3.17 -12.31 -11.03
N LEU A 75 -3.31 -11.02 -11.31
CA LEU A 75 -2.24 -10.22 -11.88
C LEU A 75 -1.20 -9.97 -10.77
N GLU A 76 0.06 -10.26 -11.04
CA GLU A 76 1.14 -10.22 -10.04
C GLU A 76 2.30 -9.38 -10.57
N TYR A 77 2.71 -8.38 -9.79
CA TYR A 77 3.76 -7.43 -10.14
C TYR A 77 4.78 -7.29 -9.02
N ARG A 78 6.06 -7.22 -9.35
CA ARG A 78 7.14 -6.86 -8.41
C ARG A 78 7.93 -5.70 -8.96
N PHE A 79 8.26 -4.74 -8.10
CA PHE A 79 8.97 -3.52 -8.47
C PHE A 79 9.57 -2.85 -7.23
N SER A 80 10.57 -2.00 -7.41
CA SER A 80 11.24 -1.30 -6.32
C SER A 80 10.34 -0.22 -5.70
N LYS A 81 10.47 -0.02 -4.38
CA LYS A 81 9.82 1.10 -3.70
C LYS A 81 10.60 2.38 -3.96
N ASP A 82 10.02 3.26 -4.76
CA ASP A 82 10.65 4.52 -5.17
C ASP A 82 9.98 5.76 -4.55
N PHE A 83 8.92 5.57 -3.75
CA PHE A 83 8.19 6.65 -3.09
C PHE A 83 8.12 6.49 -1.56
N HIS A 84 8.57 7.50 -0.83
CA HIS A 84 8.59 7.51 0.64
C HIS A 84 7.26 8.03 1.19
N VAL A 85 6.48 7.15 1.84
CA VAL A 85 5.11 7.46 2.26
C VAL A 85 4.86 7.29 3.75
N SER A 86 5.84 6.79 4.50
CA SER A 86 5.68 6.54 5.94
C SER A 86 6.99 6.80 6.67
N PRO A 87 6.96 7.56 7.79
CA PRO A 87 8.14 7.80 8.61
C PRO A 87 8.60 6.57 9.41
N PHE A 88 7.92 5.43 9.31
CA PHE A 88 8.28 4.19 10.00
C PHE A 88 8.81 3.12 9.05
N MET A 89 9.02 3.46 7.78
CA MET A 89 9.40 2.51 6.73
C MET A 89 10.45 3.09 5.80
N ASP A 90 11.63 2.47 5.76
CA ASP A 90 12.70 2.86 4.85
C ASP A 90 12.38 2.57 3.37
N MET A 91 13.30 2.98 2.49
CA MET A 91 13.17 2.86 1.04
C MET A 91 13.68 1.53 0.48
N SER A 92 14.44 0.74 1.24
CA SER A 92 15.06 -0.50 0.80
C SER A 92 14.08 -1.69 0.79
N HIS A 93 13.03 -1.57 -0.01
CA HIS A 93 11.98 -2.57 -0.13
C HIS A 93 11.60 -2.86 -1.58
N LEU A 94 11.28 -4.12 -1.85
CA LEU A 94 10.61 -4.55 -3.06
C LEU A 94 9.12 -4.63 -2.78
N TYR A 95 8.33 -3.93 -3.60
CA TYR A 95 6.88 -4.13 -3.63
C TYR A 95 6.55 -5.43 -4.36
N HIS A 96 5.56 -6.12 -3.81
CA HIS A 96 4.94 -7.27 -4.44
C HIS A 96 3.43 -7.09 -4.38
N TRP A 97 2.84 -6.68 -5.49
CA TRP A 97 1.43 -6.35 -5.59
C TRP A 97 0.68 -7.38 -6.42
N ARG A 98 -0.49 -7.78 -5.92
CA ARG A 98 -1.36 -8.77 -6.53
C ARG A 98 -2.77 -8.22 -6.65
N PHE A 99 -3.38 -8.42 -7.80
CA PHE A 99 -4.70 -7.90 -8.13
C PHE A 99 -5.60 -9.02 -8.63
N SER A 100 -6.85 -9.02 -8.21
CA SER A 100 -7.90 -9.77 -8.90
C SER A 100 -8.43 -8.98 -10.08
N LEU A 101 -9.03 -9.69 -11.05
CA LEU A 101 -9.87 -9.01 -12.04
C LEU A 101 -11.13 -8.45 -11.35
N PRO A 102 -11.60 -7.25 -11.72
CA PRO A 102 -12.73 -6.60 -11.05
C PRO A 102 -14.07 -7.16 -11.55
N GLU A 103 -14.49 -8.27 -10.94
CA GLU A 103 -15.80 -8.89 -11.21
C GLU A 103 -16.83 -8.56 -10.11
N LYS A 104 -17.36 -9.58 -9.42
CA LYS A 104 -18.27 -9.41 -8.26
C LYS A 104 -17.52 -9.02 -7.00
N LYS A 105 -16.30 -9.53 -6.85
CA LYS A 105 -15.38 -9.22 -5.75
C LYS A 105 -14.08 -8.74 -6.37
N LEU A 106 -13.50 -7.71 -5.76
CA LEU A 106 -12.22 -7.15 -6.14
C LEU A 106 -11.32 -7.19 -4.92
N TRP A 107 -10.10 -7.68 -5.07
CA TRP A 107 -9.12 -7.62 -4.00
C TRP A 107 -7.76 -7.18 -4.53
N VAL A 108 -7.03 -6.48 -3.68
CA VAL A 108 -5.67 -6.01 -3.93
C VAL A 108 -4.84 -6.37 -2.72
N LYS A 109 -3.79 -7.16 -2.91
CA LYS A 109 -2.81 -7.48 -1.87
C LYS A 109 -1.50 -6.80 -2.21
N THR A 110 -1.01 -5.98 -1.30
CA THR A 110 0.30 -5.33 -1.42
C THR A 110 1.21 -5.84 -0.32
N ALA A 111 2.37 -6.35 -0.68
CA ALA A 111 3.41 -6.76 0.25
C ALA A 111 4.69 -5.93 0.03
N MET A 112 5.43 -5.68 1.10
CA MET A 112 6.79 -5.13 1.07
C MET A 112 7.76 -6.19 1.58
N ILE A 113 8.74 -6.50 0.75
CA ILE A 113 9.81 -7.45 1.04
C ILE A 113 11.09 -6.64 1.21
N LYS A 114 11.82 -6.84 2.30
CA LYS A 114 13.04 -6.09 2.59
C LYS A 114 14.14 -6.48 1.61
N GLN A 115 14.87 -5.50 1.10
CA GLN A 115 16.01 -5.70 0.21
C GLN A 115 17.31 -5.31 0.90
N GLY A 116 18.26 -6.24 0.93
CA GLY A 116 19.59 -6.04 1.49
C GLY A 116 19.68 -6.21 3.00
N GLY A 117 20.92 -6.42 3.47
CA GLY A 117 21.23 -6.66 4.89
C GLY A 117 20.86 -8.06 5.38
N ALA A 118 20.78 -8.23 6.70
CA ALA A 118 20.53 -9.52 7.36
C ALA A 118 19.09 -10.03 7.22
N GLU A 119 18.16 -9.19 6.74
CA GLU A 119 16.74 -9.49 6.60
C GLU A 119 16.28 -9.51 5.14
N ASP A 120 17.22 -9.61 4.20
CA ASP A 120 16.93 -9.68 2.78
C ASP A 120 15.93 -10.80 2.45
N GLY A 121 14.93 -10.47 1.63
CA GLY A 121 13.89 -11.40 1.21
C GLY A 121 12.79 -11.69 2.25
N LYS A 122 12.86 -11.13 3.47
CA LYS A 122 11.79 -11.28 4.47
C LYS A 122 10.60 -10.36 4.18
N LEU A 123 9.39 -10.86 4.43
CA LEU A 123 8.20 -10.02 4.44
C LEU A 123 8.30 -9.01 5.58
N TYR A 124 8.25 -7.72 5.24
CA TYR A 124 8.27 -6.63 6.20
C TYR A 124 6.85 -6.17 6.56
N PHE A 125 5.97 -6.10 5.56
CA PHE A 125 4.59 -5.64 5.73
C PHE A 125 3.70 -6.20 4.64
N ASP A 126 2.44 -6.51 4.96
CA ASP A 126 1.40 -6.75 3.98
C ASP A 126 0.10 -6.00 4.31
N ALA A 127 -0.65 -5.69 3.26
CA ALA A 127 -1.97 -5.11 3.35
C ALA A 127 -2.88 -5.77 2.31
N LEU A 128 -4.14 -5.98 2.69
CA LEU A 128 -5.18 -6.57 1.85
C LEU A 128 -6.38 -5.63 1.81
N LEU A 129 -6.72 -5.16 0.62
CA LEU A 129 -7.97 -4.48 0.32
C LEU A 129 -8.92 -5.50 -0.30
N THR A 130 -10.14 -5.60 0.25
CA THR A 130 -11.23 -6.40 -0.33
C THR A 130 -12.45 -5.53 -0.54
N LEU A 131 -13.03 -5.62 -1.72
CA LEU A 131 -14.18 -4.84 -2.18
C LEU A 131 -15.22 -5.79 -2.77
N GLU A 132 -16.49 -5.47 -2.55
CA GLU A 132 -17.61 -6.16 -3.17
C GLU A 132 -18.37 -5.19 -4.06
N LYS A 133 -18.70 -5.63 -5.27
CA LYS A 133 -19.44 -4.81 -6.25
C LYS A 133 -20.90 -4.72 -5.81
N VAL A 134 -21.35 -3.50 -5.53
CA VAL A 134 -22.74 -3.20 -5.19
C VAL A 134 -23.38 -2.42 -6.34
N PRO A 135 -24.62 -2.73 -6.75
CA PRO A 135 -25.30 -1.98 -7.79
C PRO A 135 -25.51 -0.52 -7.38
N LEU A 136 -25.34 0.39 -8.33
CA LEU A 136 -25.56 1.82 -8.12
C LEU A 136 -27.06 2.11 -8.11
N THR A 137 -27.64 2.16 -6.91
CA THR A 137 -29.05 2.53 -6.69
C THR A 137 -29.13 3.89 -6.00
N ALA A 138 -30.21 4.65 -6.22
CA ALA A 138 -30.37 5.96 -5.58
C ALA A 138 -30.34 5.87 -4.04
N TRP A 139 -30.99 4.86 -3.47
CA TRP A 139 -30.99 4.62 -2.03
C TRP A 139 -29.61 4.17 -1.51
N GLY A 140 -28.93 3.30 -2.26
CA GLY A 140 -27.56 2.89 -1.96
C GLY A 140 -26.61 4.09 -1.96
N LEU A 141 -26.72 4.98 -2.94
CA LEU A 141 -25.91 6.19 -3.02
C LEU A 141 -26.18 7.13 -1.83
N LEU A 142 -27.46 7.39 -1.50
CA LEU A 142 -27.83 8.22 -0.35
C LEU A 142 -27.30 7.65 0.97
N TYR A 143 -27.41 6.33 1.16
CA TYR A 143 -26.85 5.64 2.32
C TYR A 143 -25.32 5.82 2.41
N GLN A 144 -24.61 5.69 1.28
CA GLN A 144 -23.17 5.90 1.24
C GLN A 144 -22.77 7.35 1.50
N LEU A 145 -23.53 8.35 1.02
CA LEU A 145 -23.26 9.77 1.28
C LEU A 145 -23.21 10.11 2.77
N ILE A 146 -24.03 9.43 3.58
CA ILE A 146 -24.05 9.61 5.03
C ILE A 146 -22.99 8.73 5.71
N ARG A 147 -22.81 7.49 5.25
CA ARG A 147 -21.93 6.50 5.90
C ARG A 147 -20.44 6.77 5.65
N LEU A 148 -20.07 7.12 4.42
CA LEU A 148 -18.68 7.34 4.01
C LEU A 148 -17.94 8.38 4.87
N PRO A 149 -18.46 9.60 5.14
CA PRO A 149 -17.73 10.56 5.97
C PRO A 149 -17.46 10.03 7.38
N CYS A 150 -18.42 9.35 8.00
CA CYS A 150 -18.25 8.73 9.31
C CYS A 150 -17.19 7.62 9.28
N GLN A 151 -17.18 6.78 8.25
CA GLN A 151 -16.17 5.74 8.08
C GLN A 151 -14.78 6.33 7.88
N CYS A 152 -14.65 7.36 7.04
CA CYS A 152 -13.37 8.03 6.82
C CYS A 152 -12.82 8.65 8.11
N MET A 153 -13.68 9.26 8.93
CA MET A 153 -13.27 9.83 10.22
C MET A 153 -12.80 8.74 11.20
N LEU A 154 -13.53 7.63 11.30
CA LEU A 154 -13.13 6.50 12.13
C LEU A 154 -11.79 5.92 11.68
N ILE A 155 -11.61 5.69 10.37
CA ILE A 155 -10.34 5.19 9.82
C ILE A 155 -9.21 6.15 10.16
N GLN A 156 -9.40 7.46 9.99
CA GLN A 156 -8.40 8.45 10.37
C GLN A 156 -8.01 8.33 11.85
N ILE A 157 -8.95 8.20 12.77
CA ILE A 157 -8.63 8.05 14.20
C ILE A 157 -7.81 6.77 14.43
N LEU A 158 -8.23 5.64 13.85
CA LEU A 158 -7.57 4.35 14.04
C LEU A 158 -6.14 4.34 13.49
N ILE A 159 -5.89 4.88 12.30
CA ILE A 159 -4.54 4.93 11.73
C ILE A 159 -3.60 5.82 12.54
N HIS A 160 -4.11 6.89 13.17
CA HIS A 160 -3.29 7.76 14.01
C HIS A 160 -2.99 7.12 15.37
N ILE A 161 -3.93 6.36 15.93
CA ILE A 161 -3.67 5.54 17.13
C ILE A 161 -2.56 4.52 16.83
N GLU A 162 -2.63 3.82 15.70
CA GLU A 162 -1.60 2.86 15.32
C GLU A 162 -0.25 3.55 15.04
N ALA A 163 -0.25 4.68 14.34
CA ALA A 163 0.96 5.47 14.12
C ALA A 163 1.60 5.92 15.44
N LEU A 164 0.80 6.30 16.44
CA LEU A 164 1.29 6.64 17.77
C LEU A 164 1.90 5.42 18.47
N GLN A 165 1.31 4.23 18.33
CA GLN A 165 1.89 3.01 18.87
C GLN A 165 3.22 2.64 18.18
N LEU A 166 3.29 2.77 16.86
CA LEU A 166 4.51 2.52 16.09
C LEU A 166 5.62 3.51 16.42
N PHE A 167 5.25 4.77 16.69
CA PHE A 167 6.19 5.81 17.10
C PHE A 167 7.02 5.45 18.33
N PHE A 168 6.45 4.65 19.25
CA PHE A 168 7.18 4.16 20.42
C PHE A 168 7.90 2.83 20.21
N LYS A 169 7.69 2.14 19.07
CA LYS A 169 8.22 0.79 18.81
C LYS A 169 9.32 0.76 17.76
N VAL A 170 9.28 1.66 16.76
CA VAL A 170 10.08 1.59 15.54
C VAL A 170 10.83 2.90 15.35
N PRO A 171 12.08 2.89 14.85
CA PRO A 171 12.82 4.11 14.57
C PRO A 171 12.11 4.98 13.54
N PHE A 172 12.19 6.30 13.77
CA PHE A 172 11.72 7.31 12.83
C PHE A 172 12.73 7.46 11.68
N VAL A 173 12.26 7.24 10.46
CA VAL A 173 12.98 7.48 9.20
C VAL A 173 12.52 8.82 8.62
N PRO A 174 13.39 9.84 8.55
CA PRO A 174 13.01 11.13 8.02
C PRO A 174 12.74 11.05 6.52
N HIS A 175 11.80 11.88 6.05
CA HIS A 175 11.55 12.04 4.63
C HIS A 175 12.80 12.57 3.92
N PRO A 176 13.12 12.11 2.69
CA PRO A 176 14.21 12.66 1.90
C PRO A 176 14.16 14.20 1.84
N GLN A 177 15.32 14.85 2.01
CA GLN A 177 15.44 16.30 2.12
C GLN A 177 14.95 17.00 0.83
N GLY A 178 14.08 18.00 0.97
CA GLY A 178 13.66 18.88 -0.14
C GLY A 178 12.16 19.08 -0.31
N SER A 179 11.31 18.28 0.35
CA SER A 179 9.85 18.31 0.19
C SER A 179 9.07 18.81 1.41
N GLU A 180 9.75 19.42 2.38
CA GLU A 180 9.09 19.85 3.61
C GLU A 180 8.15 21.04 3.37
N THR A 181 6.85 20.79 3.48
CA THR A 181 5.82 21.83 3.57
C THR A 181 6.00 22.64 4.86
N ALA A 182 5.58 23.92 4.88
CA ALA A 182 5.63 24.75 6.10
C ALA A 182 4.99 24.06 7.32
N THR A 183 3.92 23.28 7.08
CA THR A 183 3.25 22.46 8.09
C THR A 183 4.10 21.30 8.59
N SER A 184 4.81 20.58 7.73
CA SER A 184 5.67 19.46 8.14
C SER A 184 6.90 19.95 8.91
N ARG A 185 7.45 21.12 8.55
CA ARG A 185 8.51 21.79 9.32
C ARG A 185 8.06 22.18 10.71
N ALA A 186 6.88 22.78 10.83
CA ALA A 186 6.32 23.18 12.12
C ALA A 186 6.09 21.97 13.03
N ILE A 187 5.54 20.87 12.49
CA ILE A 187 5.34 19.61 13.23
C ILE A 187 6.70 19.00 13.62
N GLY A 188 7.67 18.97 12.70
CA GLY A 188 9.02 18.47 12.97
C GLY A 188 9.73 19.24 14.09
N LEU A 189 9.63 20.57 14.09
CA LEU A 189 10.17 21.44 15.14
C LEU A 189 9.48 21.22 16.50
N MET A 190 8.14 21.09 16.51
CA MET A 190 7.40 20.80 17.74
C MET A 190 7.72 19.42 18.31
N MET A 191 7.95 18.43 17.44
CA MET A 191 8.25 17.06 17.82
C MET A 191 9.73 16.81 18.08
N ALA A 192 10.63 17.73 17.74
CA ALA A 192 12.08 17.59 17.95
C ALA A 192 12.49 17.21 19.39
N PRO A 193 11.90 17.79 20.47
CA PRO A 193 12.19 17.37 21.83
C PRO A 193 11.73 15.93 22.12
N VAL A 194 10.60 15.54 21.53
CA VAL A 194 10.04 14.18 21.67
C VAL A 194 10.89 13.17 20.91
N PHE A 195 11.31 13.48 19.68
CA PHE A 195 12.22 12.64 18.90
C PHE A 195 13.57 12.46 19.60
N TRP A 196 14.11 13.52 20.21
CA TRP A 196 15.35 13.44 20.99
C TRP A 196 15.21 12.49 22.19
N VAL A 197 14.10 12.57 22.94
CA VAL A 197 13.80 11.66 24.06
C VAL A 197 13.56 10.22 23.58
N VAL A 198 12.84 10.02 22.47
CA VAL A 198 12.55 8.69 21.90
C VAL A 198 13.81 8.05 21.31
N GLN A 199 14.68 8.81 20.65
CA GLN A 199 15.98 8.31 20.15
C GLN A 199 16.95 7.95 21.28
N LEU A 200 16.86 8.65 22.41
CA LEU A 200 17.62 8.31 23.63
C LEU A 200 17.01 7.15 24.42
N TRP A 201 15.77 6.73 24.12
CA TRP A 201 15.10 5.63 24.81
C TRP A 201 15.67 4.29 24.32
N PRO A 202 16.35 3.51 25.17
CA PRO A 202 16.82 2.20 24.78
C PRO A 202 15.60 1.31 24.56
N SER A 203 15.30 0.97 23.31
CA SER A 203 14.22 0.04 22.98
C SER A 203 14.56 -1.33 23.56
N SER A 204 14.10 -1.58 24.78
CA SER A 204 14.10 -2.90 25.40
C SER A 204 13.01 -3.74 24.72
N LYS A 205 13.32 -4.29 23.54
CA LYS A 205 12.77 -5.57 23.09
C LYS A 205 13.68 -6.16 22.02
N LYS A 206 14.32 -7.26 22.43
CA LYS A 206 15.17 -8.14 21.64
C LYS A 206 14.45 -8.61 20.38
N GLN A 207 15.25 -8.71 19.32
CA GLN A 207 15.06 -9.60 18.18
C GLN A 207 14.34 -10.89 18.59
N ILE A 208 13.22 -11.18 17.92
CA ILE A 208 12.75 -12.53 17.61
C ILE A 208 12.24 -12.47 16.17
#